data_AF-A0A931SX54-F1
#
_entry.id   AF-A0A931SX54-F1
#
_cell.length_a   1.000
_cell.length_b   1.000
_cell.length_c   1.000
_cell.angle_alpha   90.00
_cell.angle_beta   90.00
_cell.angle_gamma   90.00
#
_symmetry.space_group_name_H-M   'P 1'
#
loop_
_entity.id
_entity.type
_entity.pdbx_description
1 polymer ?
#
loop_
_entity_poly.entity_id
_entity_poly.type
_entity_poly.pdbx_seq_one_letter_code
_entity_poly.pdbx_strand_id
1 'polypeptide(L)'
;MVYCAGSKEAGARNGETRMSLLLIIFLLSFFFLGYSSSFLVRILTTIARFLRLSEYAVAFILMSVVTSAPELFIGIAAAVRGVPILSLGDVLGANIINITLVIGLAALFGGGLSVESKISRKNFFIIFGLALFPIFLAVDGMISRGDGLVLLLLLAFYLWSVAREREHFTKAINHFSKHKAHHGSALRSFMLFGLGAAVLLVSSGLLVWSGSALAKMFSISTFTFGVLFISLGSALPEIGFSIRAAILKHPSMTVGNALGSIAFTAAGVVGIVSIIHPIEVERISMLFSPGLFLLLALLSFNLFLAHKMNISRREGWVLVSLYLVFILSEYVIGLGI
;
A
#
# COMPACT_ATOMS: atom_id res chain seq x y z
N MET A 1 -34.89 22.24 -34.49
CA MET A 1 -34.69 21.08 -33.59
C MET A 1 -33.49 20.20 -33.95
N VAL A 2 -33.05 20.12 -35.22
CA VAL A 2 -31.95 19.22 -35.64
C VAL A 2 -30.54 19.68 -35.17
N TYR A 3 -30.29 20.99 -35.05
CA TYR A 3 -28.97 21.50 -34.62
C TYR A 3 -28.64 21.28 -33.13
N CYS A 4 -29.64 21.07 -32.27
CA CYS A 4 -29.43 20.80 -30.84
C CYS A 4 -29.17 19.30 -30.55
N ALA A 5 -29.51 18.41 -31.48
CA ALA A 5 -29.23 16.98 -31.34
C ALA A 5 -27.75 16.67 -31.65
N GLY A 6 -27.20 17.25 -32.73
CA GLY A 6 -25.80 17.04 -33.13
C GLY A 6 -24.76 17.58 -32.15
N SER A 7 -25.05 18.67 -31.42
CA SER A 7 -24.13 19.21 -30.40
C SER A 7 -24.11 18.38 -29.11
N LYS A 8 -25.25 17.78 -28.74
CA LYS A 8 -25.35 16.85 -27.61
C LYS A 8 -24.67 15.51 -27.92
N GLU A 9 -24.83 15.00 -29.14
CA GLU A 9 -24.17 13.76 -29.57
C GLU A 9 -22.65 13.92 -29.72
N ALA A 10 -22.17 15.06 -30.23
CA ALA A 10 -20.74 15.37 -30.29
C ALA A 10 -20.12 15.57 -28.89
N GLY A 11 -20.86 16.21 -27.96
CA GLY A 11 -20.47 16.35 -26.56
C GLY A 11 -20.41 15.00 -25.82
N ALA A 12 -21.38 14.11 -26.06
CA ALA A 12 -21.42 12.77 -25.50
C ALA A 12 -20.26 11.89 -26.03
N ARG A 13 -20.02 11.89 -27.35
CA ARG A 13 -18.86 11.18 -27.96
C ARG A 13 -17.53 11.65 -27.43
N ASN A 14 -17.35 12.97 -27.24
CA ASN A 14 -16.13 13.53 -26.67
C ASN A 14 -15.96 13.12 -25.19
N GLY A 15 -17.06 13.01 -24.43
CA GLY A 15 -17.05 12.51 -23.06
C GLY A 15 -16.65 11.04 -22.95
N GLU A 16 -17.23 10.18 -23.79
CA GLU A 16 -16.92 8.74 -23.85
C GLU A 16 -15.46 8.48 -24.28
N THR A 17 -14.99 9.21 -25.31
CA THR A 17 -13.61 9.10 -25.79
C THR A 17 -12.61 9.54 -24.72
N ARG A 18 -12.93 10.61 -23.97
CA ARG A 18 -12.10 11.07 -22.86
C ARG A 18 -12.08 10.09 -21.70
N MET A 19 -13.23 9.50 -21.35
CA MET A 19 -13.33 8.48 -20.30
C MET A 19 -12.48 7.24 -20.63
N SER A 20 -12.66 6.69 -21.84
CA SER A 20 -11.91 5.51 -22.28
C SER A 20 -10.39 5.76 -22.29
N LEU A 21 -9.94 6.93 -22.74
CA LEU A 21 -8.54 7.33 -22.68
C LEU A 21 -8.02 7.37 -21.22
N LEU A 22 -8.79 7.96 -20.31
CA LEU A 22 -8.41 8.03 -18.88
C LEU A 22 -8.30 6.64 -18.25
N LEU A 23 -9.24 5.73 -18.56
CA LEU A 23 -9.19 4.35 -18.09
C LEU A 23 -7.97 3.61 -18.64
N ILE A 24 -7.63 3.80 -19.92
CA ILE A 24 -6.43 3.20 -20.52
C ILE A 24 -5.17 3.73 -19.82
N ILE A 25 -5.07 5.05 -19.62
CA ILE A 25 -3.94 5.66 -18.91
C ILE A 25 -3.85 5.13 -17.48
N PHE A 26 -4.98 5.02 -16.79
CA PHE A 26 -5.04 4.52 -15.41
C PHE A 26 -4.55 3.07 -15.31
N LEU A 27 -5.06 2.17 -16.17
CA LEU A 27 -4.66 0.77 -16.21
C LEU A 27 -3.19 0.57 -16.63
N LEU A 28 -2.73 1.32 -17.65
CA LEU A 28 -1.31 1.29 -18.05
C LEU A 28 -0.41 1.82 -16.94
N SER A 29 -0.84 2.85 -16.21
CA SER A 29 -0.08 3.40 -15.09
C SER A 29 0.12 2.35 -14.00
N PHE A 30 -0.91 1.59 -13.63
CA PHE A 30 -0.75 0.46 -12.70
C PHE A 30 0.20 -0.61 -13.21
N PHE A 31 0.09 -0.98 -14.49
CA PHE A 31 0.98 -1.97 -15.09
C PHE A 31 2.45 -1.53 -14.99
N PHE A 32 2.76 -0.29 -15.37
CA PHE A 32 4.12 0.24 -15.28
C PHE A 32 4.58 0.45 -13.84
N LEU A 33 3.68 0.81 -12.92
CA LEU A 33 3.98 0.97 -11.50
C LEU A 33 4.39 -0.39 -10.88
N GLY A 34 3.58 -1.43 -11.08
CA GLY A 34 3.87 -2.78 -10.60
C GLY A 34 5.12 -3.39 -11.24
N TYR A 35 5.31 -3.17 -12.55
CA TYR A 35 6.50 -3.63 -13.27
C TYR A 35 7.77 -2.93 -12.79
N SER A 36 7.75 -1.60 -12.68
CA SER A 36 8.91 -0.82 -12.23
C SER A 36 9.25 -1.07 -10.77
N SER A 37 8.26 -1.22 -9.88
CA SER A 37 8.49 -1.63 -8.48
C SER A 37 9.19 -2.98 -8.43
N SER A 38 8.64 -3.99 -9.11
CA SER A 38 9.25 -5.33 -9.19
C SER A 38 10.67 -5.32 -9.76
N PHE A 39 10.94 -4.44 -10.72
CA PHE A 39 12.26 -4.24 -11.30
C PHE A 39 13.24 -3.59 -10.30
N LEU A 40 12.80 -2.57 -9.56
CA LEU A 40 13.57 -1.92 -8.51
C LEU A 40 13.94 -2.87 -7.37
N VAL A 41 13.05 -3.79 -6.97
CA VAL A 41 13.37 -4.87 -6.02
C VAL A 41 14.61 -5.65 -6.46
N ARG A 42 14.64 -6.07 -7.72
CA ARG A 42 15.75 -6.87 -8.25
C ARG A 42 17.07 -6.09 -8.23
N ILE A 43 17.02 -4.82 -8.60
CA ILE A 43 18.23 -3.98 -8.62
C ILE A 43 18.71 -3.68 -7.20
N LEU A 44 17.80 -3.38 -6.28
CA LEU A 44 18.16 -3.04 -4.91
C LEU A 44 18.82 -4.22 -4.19
N THR A 45 18.41 -5.47 -4.47
CA THR A 45 19.11 -6.67 -3.96
C THR A 45 20.58 -6.76 -4.44
N THR A 46 20.89 -6.21 -5.60
CA THR A 46 22.24 -6.21 -6.18
C THR A 46 23.08 -5.09 -5.56
N ILE A 47 22.49 -3.89 -5.44
CA ILE A 47 23.12 -2.74 -4.77
C ILE A 47 23.41 -3.07 -3.30
N ALA A 48 22.47 -3.68 -2.59
CA ALA A 48 22.62 -4.03 -1.18
C ALA A 48 23.80 -4.98 -0.91
N ARG A 49 24.04 -5.94 -1.82
CA ARG A 49 25.22 -6.82 -1.77
C ARG A 49 26.52 -6.07 -2.06
N PHE A 50 26.52 -5.15 -3.02
CA PHE A 50 27.67 -4.29 -3.29
C PHE A 50 28.05 -3.43 -2.07
N LEU A 51 27.04 -2.91 -1.36
CA LEU A 51 27.20 -2.12 -0.13
C LEU A 51 27.52 -2.96 1.12
N ARG A 52 27.70 -4.29 0.97
CA ARG A 52 27.94 -5.23 2.07
C ARG A 52 26.92 -5.11 3.21
N LEU A 53 25.67 -4.79 2.88
CA LEU A 53 24.60 -4.74 3.86
C LEU A 53 24.34 -6.14 4.41
N SER A 54 24.02 -6.23 5.70
CA SER A 54 23.65 -7.50 6.32
C SER A 54 22.41 -8.08 5.62
N GLU A 55 22.35 -9.42 5.50
CA GLU A 55 21.18 -10.11 4.93
C GLU A 55 19.86 -9.67 5.59
N TYR A 56 19.91 -9.36 6.89
CA TYR A 56 18.80 -8.77 7.64
C TYR A 56 18.38 -7.39 7.10
N ALA A 57 19.33 -6.46 6.94
CA ALA A 57 19.05 -5.12 6.43
C ALA A 57 18.51 -5.18 4.99
N VAL A 58 19.03 -6.10 4.17
CA VAL A 58 18.51 -6.35 2.83
C VAL A 58 17.06 -6.84 2.90
N ALA A 59 16.73 -7.77 3.79
CA ALA A 59 15.34 -8.24 3.97
C ALA A 59 14.42 -7.11 4.36
N PHE A 60 14.82 -6.34 5.36
CA PHE A 60 14.00 -5.31 5.94
C PHE A 60 13.70 -4.18 4.94
N ILE A 61 14.73 -3.73 4.22
CA ILE A 61 14.60 -2.72 3.17
C ILE A 61 13.72 -3.26 2.05
N LEU A 62 13.95 -4.50 1.59
CA LEU A 62 13.15 -5.11 0.51
C LEU A 62 11.69 -5.33 0.90
N MET A 63 11.42 -5.73 2.16
CA MET A 63 10.08 -6.10 2.63
C MET A 63 9.24 -4.91 3.09
N SER A 64 9.85 -3.77 3.41
CA SER A 64 9.12 -2.60 3.95
C SER A 64 9.18 -1.39 3.04
N VAL A 65 10.34 -1.08 2.45
CA VAL A 65 10.53 0.14 1.64
C VAL A 65 10.25 -0.12 0.18
N VAL A 66 10.64 -1.30 -0.32
CA VAL A 66 10.54 -1.58 -1.76
C VAL A 66 9.16 -2.10 -2.15
N THR A 67 8.57 -2.97 -1.35
CA THR A 67 7.18 -3.41 -1.55
C THR A 67 6.25 -2.20 -1.51
N SER A 68 6.40 -1.31 -0.52
CA SER A 68 5.62 -0.07 -0.43
C SER A 68 6.15 1.11 -1.26
N ALA A 69 7.04 0.86 -2.23
CA ALA A 69 7.49 1.89 -3.18
C ALA A 69 6.35 2.45 -4.06
N PRO A 70 5.42 1.64 -4.61
CA PRO A 70 4.25 2.13 -5.32
C PRO A 70 3.50 3.20 -4.52
N GLU A 71 3.13 2.91 -3.28
CA GLU A 71 2.36 3.77 -2.39
C GLU A 71 3.14 5.02 -2.01
N LEU A 72 4.44 4.91 -1.75
CA LEU A 72 5.28 6.08 -1.50
C LEU A 72 5.28 7.04 -2.68
N PHE A 73 5.44 6.54 -3.90
CA PHE A 73 5.54 7.39 -5.08
C PHE A 73 4.17 7.90 -5.51
N ILE A 74 3.10 7.11 -5.36
CA ILE A 74 1.71 7.59 -5.47
C ILE A 74 1.49 8.74 -4.50
N GLY A 75 1.90 8.58 -3.24
CA GLY A 75 1.76 9.61 -2.21
C GLY A 75 2.52 10.89 -2.54
N ILE A 76 3.80 10.78 -2.90
CA ILE A 76 4.61 11.94 -3.32
C ILE A 76 3.98 12.61 -4.55
N ALA A 77 3.55 11.84 -5.54
CA ALA A 77 2.91 12.38 -6.74
C ALA A 77 1.59 13.10 -6.42
N ALA A 78 0.79 12.56 -5.50
CA ALA A 78 -0.44 13.17 -5.02
C ALA A 78 -0.18 14.49 -4.28
N ALA A 79 0.83 14.53 -3.39
CA ALA A 79 1.22 15.72 -2.67
C ALA A 79 1.72 16.84 -3.61
N VAL A 80 2.62 16.50 -4.54
CA VAL A 80 3.17 17.46 -5.52
C VAL A 80 2.10 17.99 -6.47
N ARG A 81 1.06 17.19 -6.77
CA ARG A 81 -0.07 17.60 -7.62
C ARG A 81 -1.19 18.34 -6.86
N GLY A 82 -1.03 18.59 -5.56
CA GLY A 82 -2.03 19.28 -4.75
C GLY A 82 -3.30 18.47 -4.48
N VAL A 83 -3.21 17.13 -4.49
CA VAL A 83 -4.31 16.20 -4.16
C VAL A 83 -3.89 15.19 -3.07
N PRO A 84 -3.28 15.61 -1.95
CA PRO A 84 -2.73 14.70 -0.94
C PRO A 84 -3.80 13.83 -0.26
N ILE A 85 -5.07 14.26 -0.26
CA ILE A 85 -6.19 13.48 0.26
C ILE A 85 -6.39 12.15 -0.48
N LEU A 86 -5.98 12.08 -1.76
CA LEU A 86 -5.94 10.83 -2.53
C LEU A 86 -4.99 9.81 -1.90
N SER A 87 -3.81 10.29 -1.45
CA SER A 87 -2.79 9.47 -0.81
C SER A 87 -3.26 8.94 0.54
N LEU A 88 -3.95 9.77 1.34
CA LEU A 88 -4.52 9.30 2.61
C LEU A 88 -5.54 8.18 2.37
N GLY A 89 -6.37 8.32 1.33
CA GLY A 89 -7.29 7.26 0.92
C GLY A 89 -6.57 5.98 0.51
N ASP A 90 -5.57 6.08 -0.37
CA ASP A 90 -4.71 4.96 -0.79
C ASP A 90 -4.09 4.24 0.41
N VAL A 91 -3.46 4.97 1.33
CA VAL A 91 -2.82 4.40 2.54
C VAL A 91 -3.83 3.68 3.44
N LEU A 92 -4.99 4.29 3.74
CA LEU A 92 -5.99 3.65 4.60
C LEU A 92 -6.57 2.40 3.94
N GLY A 93 -6.89 2.46 2.64
CA GLY A 93 -7.32 1.31 1.86
C GLY A 93 -6.27 0.20 1.84
N ALA A 94 -5.01 0.54 1.58
CA ALA A 94 -3.89 -0.40 1.51
C ALA A 94 -3.67 -1.10 2.86
N ASN A 95 -3.86 -0.39 3.97
CA ASN A 95 -3.76 -0.97 5.31
C ASN A 95 -4.88 -1.97 5.60
N ILE A 96 -6.10 -1.66 5.20
CA ILE A 96 -7.23 -2.59 5.28
C ILE A 96 -6.94 -3.82 4.41
N ILE A 97 -6.50 -3.63 3.17
CA ILE A 97 -6.15 -4.71 2.23
C ILE A 97 -5.01 -5.58 2.77
N ASN A 98 -4.00 -5.00 3.40
CA ASN A 98 -2.87 -5.73 3.98
C ASN A 98 -3.31 -6.68 5.10
N ILE A 99 -4.22 -6.27 5.97
CA ILE A 99 -4.75 -7.16 7.01
C ILE A 99 -5.78 -8.14 6.45
N THR A 100 -6.60 -7.70 5.50
CA THR A 100 -7.73 -8.49 5.01
C THR A 100 -7.36 -9.40 3.86
N LEU A 101 -7.11 -8.85 2.68
CA LEU A 101 -6.82 -9.62 1.47
C LEU A 101 -5.44 -10.25 1.50
N VAL A 102 -4.39 -9.50 1.85
CA VAL A 102 -3.00 -10.02 1.78
C VAL A 102 -2.82 -11.19 2.75
N ILE A 103 -3.19 -11.02 4.02
CA ILE A 103 -3.12 -12.09 5.02
C ILE A 103 -4.21 -13.14 4.80
N GLY A 104 -5.45 -12.72 4.52
CA GLY A 104 -6.59 -13.63 4.35
C GLY A 104 -6.43 -14.56 3.16
N LEU A 105 -6.08 -14.05 1.98
CA LEU A 105 -5.83 -14.88 0.80
C LEU A 105 -4.60 -15.76 1.00
N ALA A 106 -3.54 -15.25 1.62
CA ALA A 106 -2.37 -16.07 1.93
C ALA A 106 -2.71 -17.22 2.88
N ALA A 107 -3.58 -17.04 3.87
CA ALA A 107 -4.08 -18.12 4.72
C ALA A 107 -4.93 -19.13 3.95
N LEU A 108 -5.78 -18.68 3.05
CA LEU A 108 -6.62 -19.56 2.21
C LEU A 108 -5.77 -20.45 1.31
N PHE A 109 -4.88 -19.84 0.51
CA PHE A 109 -4.06 -20.55 -0.47
C PHE A 109 -2.86 -21.28 0.15
N GLY A 110 -2.30 -20.76 1.24
CA GLY A 110 -1.17 -21.36 1.95
C GLY A 110 -1.52 -22.58 2.82
N GLY A 111 -2.80 -22.89 3.02
CA GLY A 111 -3.20 -23.96 3.94
C GLY A 111 -3.27 -23.55 5.41
N GLY A 112 -3.27 -22.25 5.68
CA GLY A 112 -3.10 -21.62 6.98
C GLY A 112 -1.75 -20.91 7.11
N LEU A 113 -1.66 -19.91 7.98
CA LEU A 113 -0.43 -19.16 8.26
C LEU A 113 -0.02 -19.36 9.70
N SER A 114 0.93 -20.28 9.92
CA SER A 114 1.58 -20.41 11.22
C SER A 114 2.51 -19.22 11.45
N VAL A 115 2.17 -18.36 12.39
CA VAL A 115 2.99 -17.23 12.79
C VAL A 115 3.95 -17.73 13.86
N GLU A 116 5.22 -17.96 13.48
CA GLU A 116 6.25 -18.26 14.48
C GLU A 116 6.28 -17.15 15.53
N SER A 117 6.41 -17.52 16.81
CA SER A 117 6.32 -16.65 18.00
C SER A 117 7.41 -15.56 18.13
N LYS A 118 8.12 -15.27 17.04
CA LYS A 118 9.27 -14.38 16.97
C LYS A 118 8.87 -12.92 16.77
N ILE A 119 7.67 -12.63 16.26
CA ILE A 119 7.13 -11.26 16.32
C ILE A 119 6.54 -11.06 17.71
N SER A 120 7.19 -10.24 18.53
CA SER A 120 6.72 -9.92 19.88
C SER A 120 5.32 -9.30 19.82
N ARG A 121 4.42 -9.68 20.75
CA ARG A 121 3.11 -9.01 20.92
C ARG A 121 3.25 -7.49 20.98
N LYS A 122 4.37 -7.00 21.54
CA LYS A 122 4.71 -5.57 21.59
C LYS A 122 4.78 -4.94 20.19
N ASN A 123 5.39 -5.61 19.21
CA ASN A 123 5.53 -5.10 17.85
C ASN A 123 4.17 -5.01 17.15
N PHE A 124 3.26 -5.96 17.41
CA PHE A 124 1.88 -5.88 16.91
C PHE A 124 1.15 -4.64 17.44
N PHE A 125 1.22 -4.37 18.76
CA PHE A 125 0.55 -3.20 19.34
C PHE A 125 1.11 -1.87 18.81
N ILE A 126 2.43 -1.79 18.59
CA ILE A 126 3.04 -0.60 17.98
C ILE A 126 2.49 -0.38 16.56
N ILE A 127 2.44 -1.42 15.74
CA ILE A 127 1.94 -1.33 14.35
C ILE A 127 0.46 -0.95 14.32
N PHE A 128 -0.34 -1.48 15.24
CA PHE A 128 -1.76 -1.13 15.37
C PHE A 128 -1.92 0.35 15.73
N GLY A 129 -1.11 0.83 16.68
CA GLY A 129 -1.04 2.25 17.02
C GLY A 129 -0.69 3.09 15.80
N LEU A 130 0.39 2.74 15.09
CA LEU A 130 0.82 3.45 13.88
C LEU A 130 -0.25 3.45 12.78
N ALA A 131 -0.96 2.34 12.58
CA ALA A 131 -2.00 2.21 11.56
C ALA A 131 -3.18 3.16 11.80
N LEU A 132 -3.58 3.35 13.07
CA LEU A 132 -4.70 4.20 13.46
C LEU A 132 -4.30 5.66 13.73
N PHE A 133 -3.02 5.93 13.97
CA PHE A 133 -2.56 7.25 14.36
C PHE A 133 -2.83 8.35 13.32
N PRO A 134 -2.68 8.15 12.00
CA PRO A 134 -3.09 9.13 11.00
C PRO A 134 -4.56 9.55 11.09
N ILE A 135 -5.45 8.62 11.45
CA ILE A 135 -6.88 8.89 11.63
C ILE A 135 -7.10 9.78 12.85
N PHE A 136 -6.37 9.51 13.94
CA PHE A 136 -6.40 10.35 15.14
C PHE A 136 -5.87 11.76 14.87
N LEU A 137 -4.78 11.89 14.12
CA LEU A 137 -4.19 13.18 13.77
C LEU A 137 -5.14 14.03 12.91
N ALA A 138 -5.90 13.40 12.02
CA ALA A 138 -6.88 14.08 11.17
C ALA A 138 -8.17 14.57 11.89
N VAL A 139 -8.30 14.37 13.21
CA VAL A 139 -9.51 14.73 13.98
C VAL A 139 -9.75 16.25 14.07
N ASP A 140 -8.71 17.07 13.93
CA ASP A 140 -8.85 18.52 13.84
C ASP A 140 -9.16 19.01 12.41
N GLY A 141 -9.35 18.07 11.47
CA GLY A 141 -9.64 18.36 10.06
C GLY A 141 -8.39 18.47 9.17
N MET A 142 -7.19 18.25 9.70
CA MET A 142 -5.98 18.25 8.89
C MET A 142 -4.88 17.31 9.42
N ILE A 143 -4.00 16.87 8.54
CA ILE A 143 -2.71 16.27 8.94
C ILE A 143 -1.63 17.28 8.54
N SER A 144 -1.10 17.98 9.53
CA SER A 144 -0.14 19.06 9.35
C SER A 144 1.28 18.53 9.07
N ARG A 145 2.18 19.44 8.70
CA ARG A 145 3.63 19.13 8.57
C ARG A 145 4.24 18.65 9.89
N GLY A 146 3.74 19.18 11.02
CA GLY A 146 4.18 18.80 12.36
C GLY A 146 3.81 17.35 12.66
N ASP A 147 2.57 16.97 12.35
CA ASP A 147 2.08 15.60 12.47
C ASP A 147 2.88 14.65 11.59
N GLY A 148 3.22 15.10 10.37
CA GLY A 148 4.09 14.38 9.47
C GLY A 148 5.47 14.08 10.06
N LEU A 149 6.09 15.09 10.69
CA LEU A 149 7.37 14.89 11.38
C LEU A 149 7.26 13.90 12.54
N VAL A 150 6.18 13.97 13.32
CA VAL A 150 5.90 13.02 14.41
C VAL A 150 5.77 11.59 13.87
N LEU A 151 5.01 11.39 12.78
CA LEU A 151 4.87 10.09 12.13
C LEU A 151 6.21 9.54 11.66
N LEU A 152 7.07 10.36 11.04
CA LEU A 152 8.40 9.92 10.61
C LEU A 152 9.33 9.57 11.77
N LEU A 153 9.27 10.32 12.88
CA LEU A 153 10.03 10.01 14.09
C LEU A 153 9.57 8.69 14.72
N LEU A 154 8.25 8.45 14.78
CA LEU A 154 7.68 7.19 15.27
C LEU A 154 8.08 6.02 14.37
N LEU A 155 8.06 6.21 13.04
CA LEU A 155 8.58 5.22 12.10
C LEU A 155 10.06 4.94 12.37
N ALA A 156 10.90 5.97 12.42
CA ALA A 156 12.33 5.81 12.67
C ALA A 156 12.61 5.05 13.99
N PHE A 157 11.86 5.36 15.05
CA PHE A 157 11.93 4.65 16.32
C PHE A 157 11.50 3.18 16.19
N TYR A 158 10.39 2.90 15.49
CA TYR A 158 9.93 1.54 15.22
C TYR A 158 10.97 0.74 14.42
N LEU A 159 11.49 1.30 13.31
CA LEU A 159 12.50 0.66 12.48
C LEU A 159 13.78 0.40 13.28
N TRP A 160 14.20 1.33 14.15
CA TRP A 160 15.33 1.15 15.06
C TRP A 160 15.10 0.02 16.08
N SER A 161 13.90 -0.04 16.68
CA SER A 161 13.53 -1.10 17.63
C SER A 161 13.58 -2.47 16.96
N VAL A 162 13.00 -2.59 15.76
CA VAL A 162 13.00 -3.82 14.98
C VAL A 162 14.42 -4.20 14.55
N ALA A 163 15.24 -3.26 14.09
CA ALA A 163 16.64 -3.52 13.70
C ALA A 163 17.52 -4.05 14.85
N ARG A 164 17.15 -3.79 16.10
CA ARG A 164 17.85 -4.30 17.29
C ARG A 164 17.51 -5.77 17.58
N GLU A 165 16.40 -6.29 17.07
CA GLU A 165 15.99 -7.70 17.17
C GLU A 165 16.69 -8.54 16.07
N ARG A 166 17.99 -8.78 16.27
CA ARG A 166 18.97 -9.25 15.25
C ARG A 166 18.73 -10.63 14.58
N GLU A 167 17.69 -11.40 14.91
CA GLU A 167 17.66 -12.85 14.60
C GLU A 167 16.69 -13.34 13.52
N HIS A 168 15.91 -12.49 12.84
CA HIS A 168 14.65 -12.99 12.24
C HIS A 168 14.48 -12.99 10.72
N PHE A 169 15.43 -12.52 9.90
CA PHE A 169 15.17 -12.35 8.46
C PHE A 169 16.10 -13.04 7.45
N THR A 170 17.08 -13.82 7.92
CA THR A 170 18.19 -14.31 7.08
C THR A 170 17.82 -15.48 6.13
N LYS A 171 16.87 -16.35 6.50
CA LYS A 171 16.71 -17.65 5.80
C LYS A 171 15.87 -17.65 4.51
N ALA A 172 14.96 -16.69 4.31
CA ALA A 172 13.97 -16.77 3.23
C ALA A 172 14.29 -15.94 1.98
N ILE A 173 15.08 -14.86 2.12
CA ILE A 173 15.58 -14.09 0.97
C ILE A 173 16.42 -14.99 0.06
N ASN A 174 17.21 -15.91 0.61
CA ASN A 174 18.05 -16.80 -0.19
C ASN A 174 17.22 -17.68 -1.16
N HIS A 175 15.93 -17.93 -0.87
CA HIS A 175 15.04 -18.66 -1.77
C HIS A 175 14.45 -17.77 -2.88
N PHE A 176 14.03 -16.54 -2.55
CA PHE A 176 13.46 -15.58 -3.51
C PHE A 176 14.52 -14.83 -4.34
N SER A 177 15.71 -14.65 -3.77
CA SER A 177 16.88 -14.02 -4.38
C SER A 177 17.77 -15.02 -5.14
N LYS A 178 17.30 -16.24 -5.43
CA LYS A 178 17.99 -17.21 -6.32
C LYS A 178 18.21 -16.70 -7.75
N HIS A 179 17.74 -15.50 -8.09
CA HIS A 179 18.21 -14.81 -9.28
C HIS A 179 19.69 -14.49 -9.12
N LYS A 180 20.54 -15.24 -9.84
CA LYS A 180 21.96 -14.95 -10.01
C LYS A 180 22.11 -13.46 -10.31
N ALA A 181 22.77 -12.72 -9.41
CA ALA A 181 23.20 -11.38 -9.76
C ALA A 181 24.10 -11.51 -10.98
N HIS A 182 23.75 -10.82 -12.05
CA HIS A 182 24.75 -10.52 -13.06
C HIS A 182 25.87 -9.75 -12.38
N HIS A 183 27.12 -10.15 -12.63
CA HIS A 183 28.30 -9.32 -12.39
C HIS A 183 28.28 -8.12 -13.36
N GLY A 184 27.23 -7.31 -13.29
CA GLY A 184 27.19 -6.00 -13.94
C GLY A 184 27.97 -5.02 -13.09
N SER A 185 28.63 -4.04 -13.71
CA SER A 185 29.29 -2.95 -13.00
C SER A 185 28.30 -2.30 -12.02
N ALA A 186 28.76 -1.94 -10.81
CA ALA A 186 27.93 -1.25 -9.83
C ALA A 186 27.26 -0.01 -10.44
N LEU A 187 27.99 0.70 -11.32
CA LEU A 187 27.49 1.82 -12.11
C LEU A 187 26.24 1.48 -12.94
N ARG A 188 26.23 0.33 -13.64
CA ARG A 188 25.04 -0.12 -14.39
C ARG A 188 23.86 -0.36 -13.46
N SER A 189 24.08 -0.91 -12.27
CA SER A 189 23.01 -1.14 -11.29
C SER A 189 22.41 0.19 -10.79
N PHE A 190 23.24 1.19 -10.50
CA PHE A 190 22.76 2.53 -10.15
C PHE A 190 22.01 3.22 -11.29
N MET A 191 22.49 3.11 -12.54
CA MET A 191 21.79 3.68 -13.70
C MET A 191 20.43 3.01 -13.94
N LEU A 192 20.35 1.68 -13.85
CA LEU A 192 19.09 0.96 -13.97
C LEU A 192 18.13 1.28 -12.83
N PHE A 193 18.65 1.49 -11.61
CA PHE A 193 17.85 1.96 -10.49
C PHE A 193 17.23 3.32 -10.78
N GLY A 194 18.02 4.27 -11.27
CA GLY A 194 17.54 5.60 -11.67
C GLY A 194 16.46 5.54 -12.74
N LEU A 195 16.63 4.69 -13.76
CA LEU A 195 15.62 4.48 -14.79
C LEU A 195 14.32 3.88 -14.23
N GLY A 196 14.43 2.85 -13.37
CA GLY A 196 13.27 2.23 -12.72
C GLY A 196 12.50 3.23 -11.86
N ALA A 197 13.21 4.05 -11.07
CA ALA A 197 12.61 5.08 -10.24
C ALA A 197 11.95 6.19 -11.07
N ALA A 198 12.55 6.57 -12.21
CA ALA A 198 11.93 7.54 -13.12
C ALA A 198 10.63 7.01 -13.73
N VAL A 199 10.60 5.75 -14.18
CA VAL A 199 9.36 5.11 -14.67
C VAL A 199 8.31 5.06 -13.56
N LEU A 200 8.72 4.77 -12.33
CA LEU A 200 7.83 4.71 -11.17
C LEU A 200 7.25 6.09 -10.81
N LEU A 201 8.05 7.17 -10.88
CA LEU A 201 7.58 8.56 -10.71
C LEU A 201 6.61 8.98 -11.81
N VAL A 202 6.92 8.68 -13.07
CA VAL A 202 6.05 9.06 -14.20
C VAL A 202 4.73 8.31 -14.13
N SER A 203 4.78 6.99 -13.89
CA SER A 203 3.58 6.16 -13.80
C SER A 203 2.70 6.52 -12.59
N SER A 204 3.27 6.74 -11.41
CA SER A 204 2.52 7.24 -10.25
C SER A 204 1.89 8.62 -10.51
N GLY A 205 2.60 9.53 -11.17
CA GLY A 205 2.06 10.82 -11.58
C GLY A 205 0.88 10.70 -12.55
N LEU A 206 0.97 9.80 -13.53
CA LEU A 206 -0.13 9.52 -14.47
C LEU A 206 -1.31 8.83 -13.78
N LEU A 207 -1.05 7.92 -12.84
CA LEU A 207 -2.06 7.24 -12.03
C LEU A 207 -2.87 8.23 -11.19
N VAL A 208 -2.18 9.11 -10.45
CA VAL A 208 -2.81 10.15 -9.63
C VAL A 208 -3.66 11.09 -10.48
N TRP A 209 -3.13 11.53 -11.63
CA TRP A 209 -3.84 12.43 -12.54
C TRP A 209 -5.09 11.78 -13.14
N SER A 210 -4.95 10.57 -13.69
CA SER A 210 -6.07 9.85 -14.30
C SER A 210 -7.09 9.41 -13.25
N GLY A 211 -6.65 8.92 -12.09
CA GLY A 211 -7.51 8.54 -10.97
C GLY A 211 -8.31 9.73 -10.41
N SER A 212 -7.67 10.89 -10.21
CA SER A 212 -8.38 12.11 -9.77
C SER A 212 -9.40 12.60 -10.81
N ALA A 213 -9.10 12.44 -12.11
CA ALA A 213 -10.05 12.77 -13.16
C ALA A 213 -11.23 11.79 -13.20
N LEU A 214 -10.96 10.49 -13.07
CA LEU A 214 -11.99 9.45 -13.00
C LEU A 214 -12.89 9.61 -11.77
N ALA A 215 -12.34 9.93 -10.61
CA ALA A 215 -13.11 10.22 -9.39
C ALA A 215 -14.16 11.33 -9.64
N LYS A 216 -13.74 12.43 -10.27
CA LYS A 216 -14.62 13.54 -10.66
C LYS A 216 -15.70 13.11 -11.66
N MET A 217 -15.35 12.27 -12.64
CA MET A 217 -16.32 11.79 -13.63
C MET A 217 -17.34 10.82 -13.05
N PHE A 218 -16.94 9.99 -12.09
CA PHE A 218 -17.82 9.08 -11.36
C PHE A 218 -18.58 9.74 -10.22
N SER A 219 -18.37 11.05 -9.99
CA SER A 219 -18.99 11.81 -8.89
C SER A 219 -18.73 11.21 -7.50
N ILE A 220 -17.60 10.51 -7.33
CA ILE A 220 -17.14 10.02 -6.03
C ILE A 220 -15.98 10.86 -5.52
N SER A 221 -15.81 10.92 -4.20
CA SER A 221 -14.75 11.72 -3.61
C SER A 221 -13.36 11.19 -4.03
N THR A 222 -12.40 12.08 -4.20
CA THR A 222 -10.99 11.72 -4.46
C THR A 222 -10.45 10.79 -3.38
N PHE A 223 -10.85 11.00 -2.11
CA PHE A 223 -10.53 10.13 -0.99
C PHE A 223 -11.06 8.70 -1.22
N THR A 224 -12.36 8.53 -1.44
CA THR A 224 -13.01 7.23 -1.65
C THR A 224 -12.45 6.52 -2.89
N PHE A 225 -12.11 7.26 -3.95
CA PHE A 225 -11.45 6.69 -5.12
C PHE A 225 -10.07 6.12 -4.76
N GLY A 226 -9.30 6.84 -3.94
CA GLY A 226 -8.03 6.36 -3.38
C GLY A 226 -8.22 5.08 -2.55
N VAL A 227 -9.19 5.11 -1.64
CA VAL A 227 -9.53 3.99 -0.74
C VAL A 227 -9.94 2.73 -1.48
N LEU A 228 -10.67 2.82 -2.60
CA LEU A 228 -11.23 1.66 -3.30
C LEU A 228 -10.38 1.18 -4.47
N PHE A 229 -9.95 2.10 -5.33
CA PHE A 229 -9.35 1.75 -6.62
C PHE A 229 -7.84 1.86 -6.61
N ILE A 230 -7.29 2.92 -6.01
CA ILE A 230 -5.83 3.09 -5.95
C ILE A 230 -5.21 2.03 -5.06
N SER A 231 -5.72 1.90 -3.84
CA SER A 231 -5.25 0.93 -2.85
C SER A 231 -5.29 -0.53 -3.34
N LEU A 232 -6.35 -0.89 -4.08
CA LEU A 232 -6.51 -2.25 -4.61
C LEU A 232 -5.48 -2.55 -5.68
N GLY A 233 -5.26 -1.61 -6.61
CA GLY A 233 -4.28 -1.79 -7.68
C GLY A 233 -2.84 -1.72 -7.17
N SER A 234 -2.55 -0.83 -6.21
CA SER A 234 -1.21 -0.70 -5.60
C SER A 234 -0.84 -1.94 -4.79
N ALA A 235 -1.81 -2.62 -4.16
CA ALA A 235 -1.60 -3.81 -3.33
C ALA A 235 -1.53 -5.16 -4.09
N LEU A 236 -1.74 -5.18 -5.42
CA LEU A 236 -1.67 -6.42 -6.20
C LEU A 236 -0.30 -7.14 -6.10
N PRO A 237 0.86 -6.43 -6.16
CA PRO A 237 2.17 -7.04 -5.94
C PRO A 237 2.28 -7.73 -4.57
N GLU A 238 1.77 -7.10 -3.51
CA GLU A 238 1.79 -7.55 -2.11
C GLU A 238 0.96 -8.81 -1.95
N ILE A 239 -0.25 -8.83 -2.53
CA ILE A 239 -1.14 -10.00 -2.55
C ILE A 239 -0.43 -11.16 -3.25
N GLY A 240 0.13 -10.93 -4.44
CA GLY A 240 0.82 -11.97 -5.21
C GLY A 240 2.05 -12.52 -4.50
N PHE A 241 2.87 -11.64 -3.91
CA PHE A 241 4.04 -12.02 -3.12
C PHE A 241 3.63 -12.85 -1.89
N SER A 242 2.64 -12.38 -1.13
CA SER A 242 2.22 -12.98 0.13
C SER A 242 1.56 -14.33 -0.03
N ILE A 243 0.73 -14.51 -1.07
CA ILE A 243 0.18 -15.82 -1.46
C ILE A 243 1.31 -16.77 -1.82
N ARG A 244 2.26 -16.33 -2.65
CA ARG A 244 3.40 -17.17 -3.06
C ARG A 244 4.29 -17.56 -1.87
N ALA A 245 4.58 -16.64 -0.96
CA ALA A 245 5.35 -16.90 0.25
C ALA A 245 4.64 -17.92 1.15
N ALA A 246 3.31 -17.81 1.30
CA ALA A 246 2.52 -18.76 2.07
C ALA A 246 2.52 -20.17 1.45
N ILE A 247 2.32 -20.28 0.14
CA ILE A 247 2.37 -21.56 -0.59
C ILE A 247 3.75 -22.22 -0.45
N LEU A 248 4.82 -21.43 -0.47
CA LEU A 248 6.20 -21.89 -0.29
C LEU A 248 6.57 -22.18 1.17
N LYS A 249 5.61 -22.22 2.09
CA LYS A 249 5.80 -22.49 3.53
C LYS A 249 6.73 -21.47 4.22
N HIS A 250 6.62 -20.20 3.82
CA HIS A 250 7.29 -19.06 4.46
C HIS A 250 6.28 -18.05 5.06
N PRO A 251 5.38 -18.48 5.97
CA PRO A 251 4.29 -17.63 6.49
C PRO A 251 4.76 -16.41 7.30
N SER A 252 5.94 -16.49 7.92
CA SER A 252 6.57 -15.35 8.62
C SER A 252 6.89 -14.19 7.68
N MET A 253 7.19 -14.47 6.40
CA MET A 253 7.40 -13.43 5.40
C MET A 253 6.09 -12.75 5.03
N THR A 254 4.99 -13.51 4.89
CA THR A 254 3.67 -12.94 4.59
C THR A 254 3.25 -11.96 5.67
N VAL A 255 3.33 -12.36 6.94
CA VAL A 255 2.96 -11.51 8.07
C VAL A 255 3.90 -10.32 8.20
N GLY A 256 5.22 -10.54 8.05
CA GLY A 256 6.21 -9.46 8.09
C GLY A 256 6.01 -8.44 6.97
N ASN A 257 5.67 -8.89 5.76
CA ASN A 257 5.33 -8.02 4.63
C ASN A 257 4.12 -7.16 4.95
N ALA A 258 2.98 -7.77 5.29
CA ALA A 258 1.74 -7.04 5.55
C ALA A 258 1.90 -6.00 6.68
N LEU A 259 2.52 -6.39 7.80
CA LEU A 259 2.70 -5.50 8.95
C LEU A 259 3.76 -4.42 8.71
N GLY A 260 4.85 -4.77 8.02
CA GLY A 260 5.89 -3.83 7.62
C GLY A 260 5.34 -2.76 6.67
N SER A 261 4.58 -3.18 5.66
CA SER A 261 3.86 -2.29 4.75
C SER A 261 2.94 -1.35 5.52
N ILE A 262 2.11 -1.86 6.45
CA ILE A 262 1.21 -1.02 7.26
C ILE A 262 1.96 0.05 8.05
N ALA A 263 3.05 -0.31 8.72
CA ALA A 263 3.82 0.66 9.48
C ALA A 263 4.44 1.73 8.55
N PHE A 264 4.98 1.30 7.41
CA PHE A 264 5.62 2.20 6.46
C PHE A 264 4.63 3.11 5.73
N THR A 265 3.47 2.62 5.31
CA THR A 265 2.44 3.43 4.64
C THR A 265 1.79 4.39 5.64
N ALA A 266 1.40 3.91 6.82
CA ALA A 266 0.72 4.74 7.82
C ALA A 266 1.61 5.85 8.37
N ALA A 267 2.88 5.58 8.64
CA ALA A 267 3.79 6.55 9.23
C ALA A 267 4.73 7.20 8.21
N GLY A 268 5.31 6.41 7.31
CA GLY A 268 6.26 6.88 6.30
C GLY A 268 5.60 7.64 5.17
N VAL A 269 4.63 7.02 4.50
CA VAL A 269 3.96 7.65 3.34
C VAL A 269 3.14 8.86 3.79
N VAL A 270 2.26 8.71 4.78
CA VAL A 270 1.49 9.85 5.31
C VAL A 270 2.42 10.93 5.87
N GLY A 271 3.50 10.54 6.56
CA GLY A 271 4.47 11.48 7.12
C GLY A 271 5.19 12.31 6.04
N ILE A 272 5.67 11.66 4.98
CA ILE A 272 6.32 12.34 3.84
C ILE A 272 5.31 13.23 3.10
N VAL A 273 4.11 12.71 2.84
CA VAL A 273 3.04 13.41 2.12
C VAL A 273 2.64 14.69 2.84
N SER A 274 2.37 14.61 4.15
CA SER A 274 1.97 15.76 4.97
C SER A 274 3.06 16.82 5.11
N ILE A 275 4.35 16.43 5.09
CA ILE A 275 5.47 17.38 5.03
C ILE A 275 5.48 18.13 3.69
N ILE A 276 5.34 17.42 2.57
CA ILE A 276 5.32 18.02 1.23
C ILE A 276 4.09 18.94 1.10
N HIS A 277 2.90 18.42 1.38
CA HIS A 277 1.64 19.12 1.32
C HIS A 277 0.71 18.65 2.45
N PRO A 278 0.31 19.54 3.40
CA PRO A 278 -0.65 19.20 4.44
C PRO A 278 -1.91 18.53 3.86
N ILE A 279 -2.44 17.55 4.56
CA ILE A 279 -3.60 16.78 4.11
C ILE A 279 -4.85 17.36 4.76
N GLU A 280 -5.65 18.09 4.00
CA GLU A 280 -6.93 18.63 4.49
C GLU A 280 -8.02 17.57 4.41
N VAL A 281 -8.77 17.41 5.49
CA VAL A 281 -9.88 16.47 5.61
C VAL A 281 -11.18 17.26 5.79
N GLU A 282 -11.81 17.59 4.65
CA GLU A 282 -13.03 18.43 4.62
C GLU A 282 -14.18 17.88 5.47
N ARG A 283 -14.31 16.54 5.54
CA ARG A 283 -15.35 15.85 6.30
C ARG A 283 -14.77 14.66 7.03
N ILE A 284 -14.65 14.76 8.35
CA ILE A 284 -14.21 13.66 9.23
C ILE A 284 -15.06 12.40 9.06
N SER A 285 -16.33 12.52 8.68
CA SER A 285 -17.19 11.37 8.39
C SER A 285 -16.64 10.46 7.29
N MET A 286 -15.81 10.96 6.37
CA MET A 286 -15.13 10.14 5.36
C MET A 286 -14.14 9.15 5.98
N LEU A 287 -13.57 9.45 7.13
CA LEU A 287 -12.60 8.58 7.81
C LEU A 287 -13.28 7.49 8.66
N PHE A 288 -14.58 7.65 8.98
CA PHE A 288 -15.27 6.78 9.93
C PHE A 288 -15.38 5.34 9.41
N SER A 289 -15.84 5.15 8.17
CA SER A 289 -15.97 3.82 7.56
C SER A 289 -14.60 3.13 7.41
N PRO A 290 -13.61 3.71 6.70
CA PRO A 290 -12.28 3.10 6.61
C PRO A 290 -11.62 2.87 7.98
N GLY A 291 -11.77 3.80 8.92
CA GLY A 291 -11.22 3.67 10.27
C GLY A 291 -11.86 2.54 11.07
N LEU A 292 -13.18 2.38 10.99
CA LEU A 292 -13.90 1.29 11.64
C LEU A 292 -13.49 -0.07 11.05
N PHE A 293 -13.45 -0.20 9.72
CA PHE A 293 -13.05 -1.45 9.08
C PHE A 293 -11.58 -1.80 9.32
N LEU A 294 -10.69 -0.80 9.36
CA LEU A 294 -9.30 -0.99 9.75
C LEU A 294 -9.21 -1.49 11.20
N LEU A 295 -9.94 -0.87 12.13
CA LEU A 295 -10.00 -1.31 13.52
C LEU A 295 -10.53 -2.75 13.65
N LEU A 296 -11.63 -3.08 12.97
CA LEU A 296 -12.20 -4.42 12.97
C LEU A 296 -11.25 -5.46 12.37
N ALA A 297 -10.52 -5.12 11.31
CA ALA A 297 -9.53 -5.99 10.70
C ALA A 297 -8.37 -6.26 11.66
N LEU A 298 -7.83 -5.21 12.29
CA LEU A 298 -6.77 -5.30 13.29
C LEU A 298 -7.20 -6.13 14.50
N LEU A 299 -8.40 -5.88 15.05
CA LEU A 299 -8.94 -6.65 16.17
C LEU A 299 -9.13 -8.13 15.81
N SER A 300 -9.73 -8.41 14.65
CA SER A 300 -9.92 -9.78 14.15
C SER A 300 -8.57 -10.50 14.04
N PHE A 301 -7.59 -9.86 13.40
CA PHE A 301 -6.24 -10.39 13.25
C PHE A 301 -5.58 -10.68 14.61
N ASN A 302 -5.69 -9.76 15.58
CA ASN A 302 -5.16 -9.97 16.93
C ASN A 302 -5.84 -11.15 17.67
N LEU A 303 -7.16 -11.29 17.54
CA LEU A 303 -7.90 -12.41 18.14
C LEU A 303 -7.46 -13.76 17.56
N PHE A 304 -7.26 -13.85 16.24
CA PHE A 304 -6.80 -15.08 15.58
C PHE A 304 -5.38 -15.47 16.03
N LEU A 305 -4.50 -14.48 16.18
CA LEU A 305 -3.15 -14.72 16.72
C LEU A 305 -3.15 -15.12 18.19
N ALA A 306 -4.00 -14.49 19.02
CA ALA A 306 -4.08 -14.78 20.44
C ALA A 306 -4.51 -16.22 20.74
N HIS A 307 -5.33 -16.82 19.88
CA HIS A 307 -5.89 -18.14 20.13
C HIS A 307 -4.91 -19.29 19.82
N LYS A 308 -4.14 -19.21 18.71
CA LYS A 308 -3.29 -20.34 18.25
C LYS A 308 -1.98 -19.94 17.56
N MET A 309 -1.63 -18.65 17.51
CA MET A 309 -0.50 -18.14 16.71
C MET A 309 -0.52 -18.66 15.26
N ASN A 310 -1.71 -18.95 14.74
CA ASN A 310 -1.91 -19.54 13.43
C ASN A 310 -3.23 -19.02 12.87
N ILE A 311 -3.21 -18.51 11.65
CA ILE A 311 -4.40 -18.07 10.94
C ILE A 311 -4.85 -19.20 10.03
N SER A 312 -5.90 -19.88 10.44
CA SER A 312 -6.53 -20.96 9.69
C SER A 312 -7.22 -20.47 8.41
N ARG A 313 -7.57 -21.41 7.52
CA ARG A 313 -8.37 -21.10 6.32
C ARG A 313 -9.73 -20.47 6.65
N ARG A 314 -10.34 -20.83 7.78
CA ARG A 314 -11.63 -20.26 8.20
C ARG A 314 -11.48 -18.79 8.56
N GLU A 315 -10.44 -18.46 9.32
CA GLU A 315 -10.12 -17.07 9.68
C GLU A 315 -9.71 -16.25 8.44
N GLY A 316 -9.03 -16.88 7.47
CA GLY A 316 -8.77 -16.27 6.16
C GLY A 316 -10.06 -15.88 5.42
N TRP A 317 -11.09 -16.74 5.42
CA TRP A 317 -12.41 -16.41 4.86
C TRP A 317 -13.08 -15.25 5.59
N VAL A 318 -12.96 -15.18 6.93
CA VAL A 318 -13.50 -14.06 7.72
C VAL A 318 -12.85 -12.74 7.30
N LEU A 319 -11.51 -12.72 7.18
CA LEU A 319 -10.76 -11.52 6.75
C LEU A 319 -11.13 -11.07 5.33
N VAL A 320 -11.25 -12.00 4.38
CA VAL A 320 -11.67 -11.68 3.01
C VAL A 320 -13.11 -11.18 2.98
N SER A 321 -14.01 -11.80 3.76
CA SER A 321 -15.41 -11.36 3.86
C SER A 321 -15.52 -9.96 4.45
N LEU A 322 -14.70 -9.63 5.46
CA LEU A 322 -14.64 -8.30 6.03
C LEU A 322 -14.29 -7.24 4.97
N TYR A 323 -13.35 -7.55 4.07
CA TYR A 323 -13.02 -6.66 2.95
C TYR A 323 -14.15 -6.50 1.94
N LEU A 324 -14.89 -7.58 1.64
CA LEU A 324 -16.04 -7.50 0.74
C LEU A 324 -17.14 -6.61 1.33
N VAL A 325 -17.42 -6.76 2.63
CA VAL A 325 -18.38 -5.89 3.33
C VAL A 325 -17.88 -4.45 3.35
N PHE A 326 -16.58 -4.22 3.55
CA PHE A 326 -15.97 -2.89 3.47
C PHE A 326 -16.23 -2.23 2.10
N ILE A 327 -15.89 -2.90 0.99
CA ILE A 327 -16.14 -2.38 -0.36
C ILE A 327 -17.61 -2.02 -0.54
N LEU A 328 -18.52 -2.91 -0.15
CA LEU A 328 -19.96 -2.67 -0.29
C LEU A 328 -20.40 -1.45 0.52
N SER A 329 -19.93 -1.32 1.76
CA SER A 329 -20.25 -0.16 2.61
C SER A 329 -19.72 1.15 2.04
N GLU A 330 -18.48 1.16 1.55
CA GLU A 330 -17.83 2.35 1.02
C GLU A 330 -18.43 2.75 -0.34
N TYR A 331 -18.87 1.77 -1.14
CA TYR A 331 -19.62 2.01 -2.38
C TYR A 331 -20.98 2.66 -2.09
N VAL A 332 -21.73 2.15 -1.11
CA VAL A 332 -23.02 2.72 -0.69
C VAL A 332 -22.85 4.16 -0.17
N ILE A 333 -21.89 4.38 0.72
CA ILE A 333 -21.54 5.71 1.23
C ILE A 333 -21.10 6.64 0.09
N GLY A 334 -20.31 6.13 -0.85
CA GLY A 334 -19.84 6.88 -2.02
C GLY A 334 -20.97 7.32 -2.96
N LEU A 335 -22.07 6.57 -3.02
CA LEU A 335 -23.28 6.94 -3.76
C LEU A 335 -24.19 7.94 -3.01
N GLY A 336 -23.89 8.24 -1.74
CA GLY A 336 -24.72 9.11 -0.90
C GLY A 336 -26.04 8.47 -0.46
N ILE A 337 -26.10 7.13 -0.44
CA ILE A 337 -27.22 6.31 0.07
C ILE A 337 -26.92 5.90 1.51
#